data_AF-A0AA38TH54-F1
#
_entry.id   AF-A0AA38TH54-F1
#
_cell.length_a   1.000
_cell.length_b   1.000
_cell.length_c   1.000
_cell.angle_alpha   90.00
_cell.angle_beta   90.00
_cell.angle_gamma   90.00
#
_symmetry.space_group_name_H-M   'P 1'
#
loop_
_entity.id
_entity.type
_entity.pdbx_description
1 polymer ?
#
loop_
_entity_poly.entity_id
_entity_poly.type
_entity_poly.pdbx_seq_one_letter_code
_entity_poly.pdbx_strand_id
1 'polypeptide(L)'
;MSVELLDGAIILGFIEDDEAFNGSVEDRFSHLDTNQDGLLSYSEMLKELQCFRMIETHFGIDVKTDPGVLSHIYNSLFLQFDHDSNGTVDLEEFKAETKQMMVAMADNLGFLPVQMILDQDSFLKKAVDRELTKLQSHDHMSA
;
A
#
# COMPACT_ATOMS: atom_id res chain seq x y z
N MET A 1 11.08 -4.09 -8.19
CA MET A 1 9.99 -4.52 -9.10
C MET A 1 10.07 -6.01 -9.41
N SER A 2 9.12 -6.80 -8.89
CA SER A 2 8.89 -8.21 -9.19
C SER A 2 7.43 -8.44 -9.57
N VAL A 3 7.18 -9.38 -10.47
CA VAL A 3 5.81 -9.75 -10.86
C VAL A 3 5.30 -10.81 -9.89
N GLU A 4 4.21 -10.51 -9.18
CA GLU A 4 3.65 -11.38 -8.15
C GLU A 4 2.18 -11.68 -8.40
N LEU A 5 1.74 -12.84 -7.92
CA LEU A 5 0.34 -13.24 -7.94
C LEU A 5 -0.31 -12.75 -6.64
N LEU A 6 -1.41 -12.01 -6.77
CA LEU A 6 -2.09 -11.40 -5.64
C LEU A 6 -3.58 -11.76 -5.66
N ASP A 7 -4.06 -12.27 -4.54
CA ASP A 7 -5.44 -12.67 -4.31
C ASP A 7 -6.01 -11.88 -3.12
N GLY A 8 -7.33 -11.71 -3.06
CA GLY A 8 -7.98 -11.08 -1.92
C GLY A 8 -7.68 -11.77 -0.59
N ALA A 9 -7.48 -13.09 -0.60
CA ALA A 9 -7.10 -13.87 0.58
C ALA A 9 -5.69 -13.53 1.10
N ILE A 10 -4.72 -13.31 0.21
CA ILE A 10 -3.35 -12.92 0.58
C ILE A 10 -3.38 -11.57 1.29
N ILE A 11 -4.12 -10.62 0.71
CA ILE A 11 -4.26 -9.27 1.23
C ILE A 11 -4.96 -9.29 2.60
N LEU A 12 -6.11 -9.96 2.71
CA LEU A 12 -6.83 -10.09 3.97
C LEU A 12 -5.99 -10.78 5.03
N GLY A 13 -5.31 -11.88 4.68
CA GLY A 13 -4.45 -12.60 5.60
C GLY A 13 -3.29 -11.75 6.12
N PHE A 14 -2.78 -10.80 5.34
CA PHE A 14 -1.78 -9.82 5.78
C PHE A 14 -2.40 -8.75 6.70
N ILE A 15 -3.58 -8.24 6.38
CA ILE A 15 -4.30 -7.25 7.20
C ILE A 15 -4.74 -7.83 8.56
N GLU A 16 -5.10 -9.11 8.60
CA GLU A 16 -5.45 -9.83 9.85
C GLU A 16 -4.25 -10.00 10.78
N ASP A 17 -3.03 -9.96 10.23
CA ASP A 17 -1.79 -9.99 10.99
C ASP A 17 -1.43 -8.58 11.44
N ASP A 18 -2.09 -8.10 12.51
CA ASP A 18 -1.93 -6.72 12.95
C ASP A 18 -0.47 -6.40 13.29
N GLU A 19 0.35 -7.38 13.72
CA GLU A 19 1.80 -7.18 13.99
C GLU A 19 2.60 -6.97 12.69
N ALA A 20 2.46 -7.85 11.69
CA ALA A 20 3.14 -7.69 10.41
C ALA A 20 2.64 -6.47 9.64
N PHE A 21 1.34 -6.19 9.71
CA PHE A 21 0.72 -5.01 9.12
C PHE A 21 1.21 -3.74 9.80
N ASN A 22 1.15 -3.63 11.13
CA ASN A 22 1.67 -2.46 11.85
C ASN A 22 3.14 -2.24 11.57
N GLY A 23 3.97 -3.28 11.72
CA GLY A 23 5.40 -3.15 11.48
C GLY A 23 5.70 -2.66 10.07
N SER A 24 4.92 -3.10 9.07
CA SER A 24 5.06 -2.62 7.70
C SER A 24 4.59 -1.18 7.51
N VAL A 25 3.49 -0.78 8.14
CA VAL A 25 2.94 0.58 8.09
C VAL A 25 3.86 1.56 8.79
N GLU A 26 4.35 1.22 9.99
CA GLU A 26 5.28 2.03 10.77
C GLU A 26 6.64 2.20 10.07
N ASP A 27 7.19 1.13 9.51
CA ASP A 27 8.42 1.15 8.71
C ASP A 27 8.27 2.09 7.50
N ARG A 28 7.15 1.96 6.78
CA ARG A 28 6.86 2.81 5.62
C ARG A 28 6.62 4.26 6.02
N PHE A 29 5.85 4.49 7.07
CA PHE A 29 5.59 5.82 7.63
C PHE A 29 6.92 6.51 8.02
N SER A 30 7.78 5.80 8.74
CA SER A 30 9.10 6.30 9.16
C SER A 30 10.03 6.59 7.99
N HIS A 31 9.89 5.87 6.88
CA HIS A 31 10.66 6.14 5.66
C HIS A 31 10.20 7.43 4.96
N LEU A 32 8.98 7.87 5.21
CA LEU A 32 8.37 9.05 4.58
C LEU A 32 8.49 10.30 5.44
N ASP A 33 8.32 10.13 6.75
CA ASP A 33 8.51 11.11 7.82
C ASP A 33 10.01 11.50 7.89
N THR A 34 10.43 12.31 6.93
CA THR A 34 11.85 12.64 6.71
C THR A 34 12.35 13.58 7.79
N ASN A 35 11.46 14.42 8.30
CA ASN A 35 11.63 15.32 9.44
C ASN A 35 11.43 14.62 10.79
N GLN A 36 10.95 13.38 10.83
CA GLN A 36 10.74 12.57 12.03
C GLN A 36 9.85 13.28 13.07
N ASP A 37 8.84 14.00 12.61
CA ASP A 37 7.93 14.71 13.51
C ASP A 37 6.69 13.88 13.89
N GLY A 38 6.54 12.70 13.27
CA GLY A 38 5.43 11.79 13.52
C GLY A 38 4.19 12.13 12.70
N LEU A 39 4.28 13.05 11.75
CA LEU A 39 3.21 13.44 10.84
C LEU A 39 3.74 13.52 9.40
N LEU A 40 2.96 13.00 8.44
CA LEU A 40 3.29 13.12 7.03
C LEU A 40 2.69 14.38 6.45
N SER A 41 3.56 15.31 6.05
CA SER A 41 3.13 16.46 5.27
C SER A 41 2.74 16.04 3.85
N TYR A 42 1.91 16.86 3.18
CA TYR A 42 1.59 16.67 1.75
C TYR A 42 2.82 16.41 0.88
N SER A 43 3.94 17.10 1.14
CA SER A 43 5.19 16.95 0.39
C SER A 43 5.86 15.59 0.59
N GLU A 44 5.72 15.01 1.77
CA GLU A 44 6.28 13.71 2.14
C GLU A 44 5.41 12.58 1.57
N MET A 45 4.09 12.69 1.73
CA MET A 45 3.14 11.79 1.08
C MET A 45 3.23 11.86 -0.46
N LEU A 46 3.53 13.01 -1.05
CA LEU A 46 3.61 13.14 -2.51
C LEU A 46 4.67 12.21 -3.12
N LYS A 47 5.72 11.82 -2.38
CA LYS A 47 6.67 10.78 -2.81
C LYS A 47 5.99 9.40 -2.90
N GLU A 48 5.15 9.05 -1.92
CA GLU A 48 4.36 7.81 -1.96
C GLU A 48 3.30 7.82 -3.02
N LEU A 49 2.55 8.90 -3.16
CA LEU A 49 1.46 8.95 -4.13
C LEU A 49 1.99 8.80 -5.56
N GLN A 50 3.22 9.26 -5.82
CA GLN A 50 3.93 8.98 -7.07
C GLN A 50 4.31 7.49 -7.20
N CYS A 51 4.77 6.85 -6.13
CA CYS A 51 5.04 5.40 -6.11
C CYS A 51 3.76 4.57 -6.29
N PHE A 52 2.65 4.93 -5.64
CA PHE A 52 1.34 4.28 -5.80
C PHE A 52 0.82 4.42 -7.23
N ARG A 53 0.96 5.60 -7.86
CA ARG A 53 0.56 5.79 -9.27
C ARG A 53 1.38 4.92 -10.23
N MET A 54 2.60 4.52 -9.90
CA MET A 54 3.36 3.57 -10.73
C MET A 54 2.62 2.22 -10.87
N ILE A 55 1.83 1.83 -9.86
CA ILE A 55 0.97 0.63 -9.86
C ILE A 55 -0.24 0.81 -10.80
N GLU A 56 -0.76 2.03 -10.98
CA GLU A 56 -1.89 2.33 -11.87
C GLU A 56 -1.54 2.37 -13.37
N THR A 57 -0.25 2.33 -13.76
CA THR A 57 0.14 2.34 -15.18
C THR A 57 -0.35 1.09 -15.93
N HIS A 58 -0.82 0.06 -15.21
CA HIS A 58 -1.47 -1.13 -15.76
C HIS A 58 -3.02 -1.09 -15.72
N PHE A 59 -3.65 -0.05 -15.15
CA PHE A 59 -5.11 0.14 -15.13
C PHE A 59 -5.65 0.99 -16.30
N GLY A 60 -4.83 1.24 -17.33
CA GLY A 60 -5.30 1.83 -18.59
C GLY A 60 -5.45 3.36 -18.58
N ILE A 61 -4.90 4.05 -17.58
CA ILE A 61 -4.75 5.50 -17.62
C ILE A 61 -3.29 5.83 -17.95
N ASP A 62 -2.87 5.49 -19.17
CA ASP A 62 -1.70 6.14 -19.78
C ASP A 62 -2.11 7.57 -20.09
N VAL A 63 -2.00 8.43 -19.09
CA VAL A 63 -2.16 9.85 -19.32
C VAL A 63 -0.93 10.51 -18.74
N LYS A 64 -0.03 10.88 -19.65
CA LYS A 64 0.91 11.98 -19.49
C LYS A 64 0.11 13.18 -19.00
N THR A 65 -0.17 13.21 -17.71
CA THR A 65 -1.09 14.17 -17.14
C THR A 65 -0.27 15.41 -16.85
N ASP A 66 -0.79 16.56 -17.26
CA ASP A 66 -0.21 17.86 -16.95
C ASP A 66 0.09 17.95 -15.44
N PRO A 67 1.26 18.47 -15.02
CA PRO A 67 1.64 18.53 -13.61
C PRO A 67 0.60 19.25 -12.73
N GLY A 68 -0.17 20.17 -13.30
CA GLY A 68 -1.27 20.86 -12.61
C GLY A 68 -2.55 20.03 -12.40
N VAL A 69 -2.76 18.95 -13.15
CA VAL A 69 -3.87 18.01 -12.93
C VAL A 69 -3.44 16.90 -11.98
N LEU A 70 -2.17 16.48 -12.04
CA LEU A 70 -1.59 15.54 -11.08
C LEU A 70 -1.67 16.08 -9.66
N SER A 71 -1.33 17.35 -9.44
CA SER A 71 -1.44 17.97 -8.12
C SER A 71 -2.87 17.92 -7.57
N HIS A 72 -3.89 18.08 -8.41
CA HIS A 72 -5.29 17.99 -7.96
C HIS A 72 -5.68 16.54 -7.58
N ILE A 73 -5.17 15.55 -8.31
CA ILE A 73 -5.42 14.13 -8.01
C ILE A 73 -4.69 13.74 -6.72
N TYR A 74 -3.42 14.13 -6.58
CA TYR A 74 -2.65 13.89 -5.36
C TYR A 74 -3.25 14.62 -4.15
N ASN A 75 -3.73 15.84 -4.33
CA ASN A 75 -4.42 16.57 -3.26
C ASN A 75 -5.73 15.89 -2.86
N SER A 76 -6.50 15.37 -3.83
CA SER A 76 -7.75 14.63 -3.53
C SER A 76 -7.45 13.31 -2.82
N LEU A 77 -6.37 12.62 -3.20
CA LEU A 77 -5.94 11.39 -2.56
C LEU A 77 -5.40 11.67 -1.15
N PHE A 78 -4.59 12.72 -0.98
CA PHE A 78 -4.11 13.16 0.33
C PHE A 78 -5.26 13.50 1.29
N LEU A 79 -6.27 14.23 0.82
CA LEU A 79 -7.48 14.54 1.59
C LEU A 79 -8.29 13.30 1.99
N GLN A 80 -8.05 12.16 1.35
CA GLN A 80 -8.66 10.90 1.75
C GLN A 80 -7.95 10.35 3.00
N PHE A 81 -6.61 10.44 3.02
CA PHE A 81 -5.79 10.05 4.16
C PHE A 81 -5.91 11.03 5.35
N ASP A 82 -6.00 12.33 5.09
CA ASP A 82 -6.18 13.40 6.10
C ASP A 82 -7.66 13.50 6.51
N HIS A 83 -8.05 12.61 7.41
CA HIS A 83 -9.41 12.37 7.84
C HIS A 83 -9.94 13.51 8.73
N ASP A 84 -9.05 14.18 9.47
CA ASP A 84 -9.39 15.38 10.24
C ASP A 84 -9.15 16.70 9.50
N SER A 85 -8.63 16.64 8.27
CA SER A 85 -8.39 17.80 7.39
C SER A 85 -7.47 18.84 8.03
N ASN A 86 -6.48 18.40 8.81
CA ASN A 86 -5.49 19.27 9.46
C ASN A 86 -4.32 19.63 8.55
N GLY A 87 -4.24 19.03 7.36
CA GLY A 87 -3.17 19.25 6.37
C GLY A 87 -1.95 18.36 6.57
N THR A 88 -2.01 17.40 7.48
CA THR A 88 -1.01 16.38 7.77
C THR A 88 -1.69 15.02 7.95
N VAL A 89 -0.94 13.94 7.84
CA VAL A 89 -1.47 12.59 8.05
C VAL A 89 -0.68 11.95 9.17
N ASP A 90 -1.34 11.62 10.27
CA ASP A 90 -0.70 10.90 11.36
C ASP A 90 -0.64 9.39 11.11
N LEU A 91 0.12 8.67 11.95
CA LEU A 91 0.30 7.23 11.81
C LEU A 91 -1.02 6.46 11.92
N GLU A 92 -1.97 6.91 12.75
CA GLU A 92 -3.24 6.23 12.92
C GLU A 92 -4.12 6.38 11.68
N GLU A 93 -4.17 7.59 11.13
CA GLU A 93 -4.85 7.90 9.86
C GLU A 93 -4.23 7.12 8.69
N PHE A 94 -2.91 7.15 8.57
CA PHE A 94 -2.18 6.44 7.52
C PHE A 94 -2.44 4.92 7.61
N LYS A 95 -2.44 4.36 8.83
CA LYS A 95 -2.77 2.96 9.08
C LYS A 95 -4.21 2.65 8.68
N ALA A 96 -5.17 3.46 9.12
CA ALA A 96 -6.59 3.24 8.90
C ALA A 96 -6.93 3.27 7.40
N GLU A 97 -6.44 4.28 6.68
CA GLU A 97 -6.71 4.42 5.25
C GLU A 97 -5.98 3.34 4.43
N THR A 98 -4.71 3.03 4.76
CA THR A 98 -3.98 1.92 4.12
C THR A 98 -4.73 0.59 4.30
N LYS A 99 -5.23 0.33 5.51
CA LYS A 99 -6.03 -0.87 5.80
C LYS A 99 -7.31 -0.88 4.98
N GLN A 100 -8.03 0.23 4.95
CA GLN A 100 -9.29 0.35 4.21
C GLN A 100 -9.08 0.14 2.71
N MET A 101 -8.05 0.76 2.12
CA MET A 101 -7.73 0.59 0.71
C MET A 101 -7.36 -0.85 0.37
N MET A 102 -6.56 -1.52 1.21
CA MET A 102 -6.22 -2.93 1.01
C MET A 102 -7.43 -3.87 1.18
N VAL A 103 -8.33 -3.59 2.13
CA VAL A 103 -9.61 -4.33 2.26
C VAL A 103 -10.47 -4.14 1.01
N ALA A 104 -10.61 -2.89 0.53
CA ALA A 104 -11.38 -2.60 -0.67
C ALA A 104 -10.77 -3.27 -1.91
N MET A 105 -9.43 -3.31 -2.02
CA MET A 105 -8.73 -4.06 -3.06
C MET A 105 -9.02 -5.55 -2.96
N ALA A 106 -8.97 -6.13 -1.75
CA ALA A 106 -9.26 -7.54 -1.55
C ALA A 106 -10.70 -7.91 -1.92
N ASP A 107 -11.66 -7.04 -1.57
CA ASP A 107 -13.08 -7.19 -1.92
C ASP A 107 -13.28 -7.08 -3.44
N ASN A 108 -12.59 -6.14 -4.09
CA ASN A 108 -12.68 -5.93 -5.54
C ASN A 108 -11.96 -7.01 -6.38
N LEU A 109 -10.82 -7.51 -5.90
CA LEU A 109 -10.07 -8.62 -6.50
C LEU A 109 -10.86 -9.94 -6.44
N GLY A 110 -11.67 -10.12 -5.40
CA GLY A 110 -12.45 -11.33 -5.18
C GLY A 110 -11.56 -12.58 -5.13
N PHE A 111 -12.00 -13.64 -5.80
CA PHE A 111 -11.35 -14.96 -5.83
C PHE A 111 -10.39 -15.17 -7.00
N LEU A 112 -10.19 -14.16 -7.85
CA LEU A 112 -9.36 -14.30 -9.04
C LEU A 112 -7.97 -13.69 -8.78
N PRO A 113 -6.90 -14.50 -8.84
CA PRO A 113 -5.56 -13.98 -8.69
C PRO A 113 -5.25 -13.00 -9.82
N VAL A 114 -4.78 -11.81 -9.46
CA VAL A 114 -4.28 -10.83 -10.41
C VAL A 114 -2.77 -10.76 -10.32
N GLN A 115 -2.14 -10.72 -11.49
CA GLN A 115 -0.71 -10.56 -11.60
C GLN A 115 -0.35 -9.06 -11.55
N MET A 116 0.38 -8.64 -10.52
CA MET A 116 0.78 -7.25 -10.30
C MET A 116 2.30 -7.11 -10.29
N ILE A 117 2.79 -5.97 -10.78
CA ILE A 117 4.21 -5.59 -10.66
C ILE A 117 4.36 -4.82 -9.36
N LEU A 118 5.01 -5.44 -8.38
CA LEU A 118 5.17 -4.91 -7.04
C LEU A 118 6.61 -4.47 -6.82
N ASP A 119 6.80 -3.35 -6.13
CA ASP A 119 8.13 -2.98 -5.67
C ASP A 119 8.53 -3.76 -4.41
N GLN A 120 9.83 -3.93 -4.18
CA GLN A 120 10.36 -4.77 -3.10
C GLN A 120 9.93 -4.28 -1.72
N ASP A 121 9.65 -2.98 -1.58
CA ASP A 121 9.21 -2.38 -0.32
C ASP A 121 7.68 -2.19 -0.23
N SER A 122 6.93 -2.60 -1.25
CA SER A 122 5.48 -2.36 -1.26
C SER A 122 4.73 -3.25 -0.26
N PHE A 123 3.64 -2.73 0.31
CA PHE A 123 2.78 -3.49 1.23
C PHE A 123 2.27 -4.81 0.65
N LEU A 124 1.93 -4.80 -0.64
CA LEU A 124 1.45 -5.99 -1.35
C LEU A 124 2.58 -7.03 -1.53
N LYS A 125 3.83 -6.58 -1.75
CA LYS A 125 5.00 -7.47 -1.80
C LYS A 125 5.20 -8.17 -0.45
N LYS A 126 5.12 -7.41 0.66
CA LYS A 126 5.21 -7.97 2.02
C LYS A 126 4.07 -8.96 2.29
N ALA A 127 2.86 -8.70 1.79
CA ALA A 127 1.74 -9.64 1.90
C ALA A 127 1.99 -10.97 1.16
N VAL A 128 2.50 -10.92 -0.08
CA VAL A 128 2.84 -12.11 -0.87
C VAL A 128 4.00 -12.89 -0.27
N ASP A 129 5.07 -12.21 0.18
CA ASP A 129 6.23 -12.84 0.81
C ASP A 129 5.85 -13.61 2.08
N ARG A 130 4.92 -13.06 2.88
CA ARG A 130 4.35 -13.75 4.04
C ARG A 130 3.58 -15.02 3.65
N GLU A 131 2.74 -14.95 2.61
CA GLU A 131 2.01 -16.12 2.09
C GLU A 131 3.00 -17.20 1.59
N LEU A 132 4.03 -16.80 0.83
CA LEU A 132 5.08 -17.69 0.36
C LEU A 132 5.85 -18.35 1.52
N THR A 133 6.18 -17.60 2.57
CA THR A 133 6.84 -18.12 3.78
C THR A 133 5.95 -19.12 4.52
N LYS A 134 4.64 -18.87 4.60
CA LYS A 134 3.67 -19.82 5.16
C LYS A 134 3.62 -21.12 4.36
N LEU A 135 3.63 -21.04 3.03
CA LEU A 135 3.62 -22.22 2.15
C LEU A 135 4.92 -23.04 2.25
N GLN A 136 6.07 -22.37 2.35
CA GLN A 136 7.38 -23.03 2.52
C GLN A 136 7.51 -23.75 3.87
N SER A 137 6.87 -23.21 4.92
CA SER A 137 6.84 -23.82 6.25
C SER A 137 5.96 -25.08 6.30
N HIS A 138 4.97 -25.20 5.40
CA HIS A 138 4.08 -26.37 5.33
C HIS A 138 4.72 -27.56 4.61
N ASP A 139 5.68 -27.32 3.70
CA ASP A 139 6.37 -28.37 2.94
C ASP A 139 7.43 -29.12 3.77
N HIS A 140 8.02 -28.47 4.78
CA HIS A 140 9.05 -29.08 5.64
C HIS A 140 8.51 -30.01 6.74
N MET A 141 7.19 -30.14 6.90
CA MET A 141 6.58 -31.00 7.93
C MET A 141 6.01 -32.32 7.39
N SER A 142 6.24 -32.62 6.10
CA SER A 142 5.78 -33.87 5.44
C SER A 142 6.92 -34.77 4.93
N ALA A 143 8.15 -34.63 5.43
CA ALA A 143 9.27 -35.53 5.11
C ALA A 143 9.75 -36.33 6.33
#